data_AF-A0A1B8GUR5-F1
#
_entry.id   AF-A0A1B8GUR5-F1
#
_cell.length_a   1.000
_cell.length_b   1.000
_cell.length_c   1.000
_cell.angle_alpha   90.00
_cell.angle_beta   90.00
_cell.angle_gamma   90.00
#
_symmetry.space_group_name_H-M   'P 1'
#
loop_
_entity.id
_entity.type
_entity.pdbx_description
1 polymer ?
#
loop_
_entity_poly.entity_id
_entity_poly.type
_entity_poly.pdbx_seq_one_letter_code
_entity_poly.pdbx_strand_id
1 'polypeptide(L)'
;MTPSPTPHPTASAWKIIPHFPSRSIPATIAFYTSILGFSLGGTYVHDDHPLAGAGEPTFASLFAGDKAAANIYFFLTVDGQDRGMKMAEGRVMIALKEGEVDVLYEKLKRLEEGRARGSGEKEVGDWGIVDEIGDRPWGYRDFSVKDGDGNMLSFFCFLEDGEEEEKTVADA
;
A
#
# COMPACT_ATOMS: atom_id res chain seq x y z
N MET A 1 -41.39 -7.49 -23.20
CA MET A 1 -40.16 -6.77 -22.80
C MET A 1 -39.85 -7.17 -21.38
N THR A 2 -38.84 -8.00 -21.19
CA THR A 2 -38.33 -8.33 -19.84
C THR A 2 -37.61 -7.10 -19.32
N PRO A 3 -37.92 -6.59 -18.11
CA PRO A 3 -37.14 -5.50 -17.54
C PRO A 3 -35.68 -5.92 -17.43
N SER A 4 -34.75 -5.04 -17.81
CA SER A 4 -33.32 -5.29 -17.58
C SER A 4 -33.11 -5.60 -16.09
N PRO A 5 -32.31 -6.63 -15.77
CA PRO A 5 -32.01 -6.95 -14.39
C PRO A 5 -31.41 -5.71 -13.71
N THR A 6 -31.90 -5.39 -12.52
CA THR A 6 -31.31 -4.33 -11.70
C THR A 6 -29.85 -4.69 -11.44
N PRO A 7 -28.89 -3.78 -11.70
CA PRO A 7 -27.48 -4.08 -11.48
C PRO A 7 -27.22 -4.39 -10.02
N HIS A 8 -26.31 -5.34 -9.77
CA HIS A 8 -25.90 -5.70 -8.42
C HIS A 8 -25.25 -4.48 -7.73
N PRO A 9 -25.50 -4.20 -6.43
CA PRO A 9 -24.96 -3.01 -5.76
C PRO A 9 -23.44 -2.87 -5.81
N THR A 10 -22.67 -3.96 -5.93
CA THR A 10 -21.20 -3.87 -6.12
C THR A 10 -20.80 -3.19 -7.42
N ALA A 11 -21.70 -3.08 -8.41
CA ALA A 11 -21.48 -2.28 -9.61
C ALA A 11 -21.33 -0.78 -9.30
N SER A 12 -21.73 -0.32 -8.10
CA SER A 12 -21.49 1.05 -7.63
C SER A 12 -20.25 1.19 -6.72
N ALA A 13 -19.45 0.13 -6.55
CA ALA A 13 -18.22 0.24 -5.79
C ALA A 13 -17.25 1.20 -6.50
N TRP A 14 -16.76 2.19 -5.76
CA TRP A 14 -15.87 3.23 -6.31
C TRP A 14 -14.44 3.13 -5.78
N LYS A 15 -14.19 2.24 -4.80
CA LYS A 15 -12.88 2.07 -4.18
C LYS A 15 -12.73 0.75 -3.45
N ILE A 16 -11.49 0.27 -3.38
CA ILE A 16 -11.02 -0.78 -2.46
C ILE A 16 -10.05 -0.11 -1.48
N ILE A 17 -10.19 -0.39 -0.18
CA ILE A 17 -9.31 0.17 0.86
C ILE A 17 -8.80 -1.00 1.71
N PRO A 18 -7.57 -1.48 1.49
CA PRO A 18 -6.97 -2.49 2.34
C PRO A 18 -6.65 -1.93 3.73
N HIS A 19 -6.67 -2.83 4.71
CA HIS A 19 -6.31 -2.53 6.10
C HIS A 19 -5.05 -3.30 6.47
N PHE A 20 -4.04 -2.61 6.98
CA PHE A 20 -2.77 -3.19 7.43
C PHE A 20 -2.63 -3.06 8.96
N PRO A 21 -2.11 -4.10 9.64
CA PRO A 21 -1.73 -3.97 11.05
C PRO A 21 -0.46 -3.12 11.16
N SER A 22 -0.38 -2.36 12.25
CA SER A 22 0.76 -1.52 12.60
C SER A 22 1.13 -1.74 14.07
N ARG A 23 2.43 -1.79 14.39
CA ARG A 23 2.90 -1.78 15.79
C ARG A 23 3.05 -0.37 16.33
N SER A 24 3.15 0.64 15.47
CA SER A 24 3.30 2.04 15.84
C SER A 24 2.78 2.93 14.73
N ILE A 25 1.62 3.57 14.96
CA ILE A 25 1.03 4.50 14.00
C ILE A 25 2.00 5.66 13.65
N PRO A 26 2.71 6.29 14.61
CA PRO A 26 3.72 7.29 14.28
C PRO A 26 4.84 6.78 13.35
N ALA A 27 5.36 5.57 13.59
CA ALA A 27 6.41 4.99 12.74
C ALA A 27 5.89 4.68 11.34
N THR A 28 4.68 4.12 11.24
CA THR A 28 3.98 3.90 9.96
C THR A 28 3.81 5.22 9.20
N ILE A 29 3.30 6.27 9.84
CA ILE A 29 3.15 7.59 9.19
C ILE A 29 4.50 8.09 8.68
N ALA A 30 5.56 7.99 9.50
CA ALA A 30 6.88 8.46 9.11
C ALA A 30 7.40 7.72 7.86
N PHE A 31 7.32 6.39 7.85
CA PHE A 31 7.76 5.58 6.71
C PHE A 31 6.96 5.89 5.44
N TYR A 32 5.63 5.79 5.51
CA TYR A 32 4.79 5.94 4.32
C TYR A 32 4.84 7.36 3.73
N THR A 33 4.93 8.39 4.58
CA THR A 33 4.98 9.78 4.09
C THR A 33 6.38 10.20 3.64
N SER A 34 7.41 9.87 4.40
CA SER A 34 8.77 10.38 4.14
C SER A 34 9.54 9.52 3.13
N ILE A 35 9.28 8.21 3.11
CA ILE A 35 9.99 7.26 2.24
C ILE A 35 9.17 6.97 0.98
N LEU A 36 7.92 6.52 1.15
CA LEU A 36 7.07 6.11 0.03
C LEU A 36 6.29 7.27 -0.63
N GLY A 37 6.29 8.46 -0.04
CA GLY A 37 5.67 9.67 -0.62
C GLY A 37 4.14 9.72 -0.50
N PHE A 38 3.54 8.96 0.41
CA PHE A 38 2.10 9.05 0.71
C PHE A 38 1.79 10.36 1.45
N SER A 39 0.52 10.76 1.41
CA SER A 39 -0.04 11.84 2.23
C SER A 39 -0.82 11.26 3.42
N LEU A 40 -0.77 11.96 4.56
CA LEU A 40 -1.62 11.66 5.71
C LEU A 40 -3.03 12.22 5.49
N GLY A 41 -4.03 11.33 5.41
CA GLY A 41 -5.45 11.69 5.31
C GLY A 41 -6.10 11.97 6.66
N GLY A 42 -5.54 11.43 7.74
CA GLY A 42 -6.02 11.66 9.10
C GLY A 42 -5.55 10.59 10.07
N THR A 43 -5.68 10.89 11.36
CA THR A 43 -5.44 9.96 12.47
C THR A 43 -6.63 9.96 13.40
N TYR A 44 -6.80 8.87 14.14
CA TYR A 44 -7.87 8.76 15.14
C TYR A 44 -7.42 7.88 16.30
N VAL A 45 -8.01 8.11 17.47
CA VAL A 45 -7.89 7.25 18.65
C VAL A 45 -9.23 6.56 18.81
N HIS A 46 -9.27 5.25 18.51
CA HIS A 46 -10.46 4.45 18.77
C HIS A 46 -10.65 4.24 20.27
N ASP A 47 -11.76 4.74 20.81
CA ASP A 47 -12.09 4.65 22.24
C ASP A 47 -12.07 3.19 22.76
N ASP A 48 -12.46 2.23 21.92
CA ASP A 48 -12.50 0.80 22.27
C ASP A 48 -11.13 0.09 22.18
N HIS A 49 -10.07 0.77 21.74
CA HIS A 49 -8.76 0.16 21.58
C HIS A 49 -8.07 0.01 22.96
N PRO A 50 -7.38 -1.11 23.25
CA PRO A 50 -6.76 -1.35 24.56
C PRO A 50 -5.74 -0.28 24.99
N LEU A 51 -5.16 0.44 24.02
CA LEU A 51 -4.19 1.52 24.26
C LEU A 51 -4.78 2.94 24.10
N ALA A 52 -6.10 3.10 23.98
CA ALA A 52 -6.74 4.41 23.78
C ALA A 52 -6.38 5.43 24.88
N GLY A 53 -6.23 4.96 26.13
CA GLY A 53 -5.88 5.80 27.28
C GLY A 53 -4.48 6.43 27.23
N ALA A 54 -3.59 5.97 26.34
CA ALA A 54 -2.27 6.57 26.15
C ALA A 54 -2.33 7.91 25.37
N GLY A 55 -3.45 8.20 24.70
CA GLY A 55 -3.63 9.41 23.89
C GLY A 55 -2.89 9.41 22.54
N GLU A 56 -2.19 8.32 22.22
CA GLU A 56 -1.56 8.14 20.91
C GLU A 56 -2.56 7.61 19.88
N PRO A 57 -2.41 7.98 18.59
CA PRO A 57 -3.27 7.47 17.52
C PRO A 57 -3.26 5.94 17.44
N THR A 58 -4.44 5.35 17.34
CA THR A 58 -4.61 3.91 17.11
C THR A 58 -5.00 3.60 15.66
N PHE A 59 -5.18 4.65 14.84
CA PHE A 59 -5.50 4.58 13.43
C PHE A 59 -4.77 5.65 12.61
N ALA A 60 -4.41 5.31 11.39
CA ALA A 60 -4.01 6.27 10.35
C ALA A 60 -4.58 5.92 8.97
N SER A 61 -4.99 6.95 8.24
CA SER A 61 -5.36 6.90 6.82
C SER A 61 -4.22 7.48 6.00
N LEU A 62 -3.61 6.68 5.11
CA LEU A 62 -2.50 7.09 4.27
C LEU A 62 -2.85 6.86 2.80
N PHE A 63 -2.65 7.88 1.97
CA PHE A 63 -3.07 7.83 0.58
C PHE A 63 -2.02 8.34 -0.41
N ALA A 64 -2.14 7.91 -1.67
CA ALA A 64 -1.37 8.37 -2.80
C ALA A 64 -2.26 8.59 -4.03
N GLY A 65 -1.80 9.44 -4.94
CA GLY A 65 -2.52 9.78 -6.18
C GLY A 65 -3.69 10.75 -5.97
N ASP A 66 -4.22 11.24 -7.10
CA ASP A 66 -5.29 12.23 -7.12
C ASP A 66 -6.53 11.75 -6.38
N LYS A 67 -7.09 12.60 -5.53
CA LYS A 67 -8.28 12.31 -4.70
C LYS A 67 -8.15 10.99 -3.91
N ALA A 68 -6.93 10.69 -3.47
CA ALA A 68 -6.60 9.46 -2.75
C ALA A 68 -6.88 8.18 -3.56
N ALA A 69 -6.60 8.16 -4.87
CA ALA A 69 -6.84 7.00 -5.74
C ALA A 69 -6.35 5.67 -5.12
N ALA A 70 -5.17 5.66 -4.48
CA ALA A 70 -4.72 4.59 -3.61
C ALA A 70 -4.81 5.02 -2.15
N ASN A 71 -5.46 4.22 -1.29
CA ASN A 71 -5.61 4.51 0.13
C ASN A 71 -5.43 3.23 0.93
N ILE A 72 -4.69 3.29 2.03
CA ILE A 72 -4.45 2.19 2.95
C ILE A 72 -4.75 2.68 4.36
N TYR A 73 -5.52 1.89 5.10
CA TYR A 73 -5.81 2.15 6.50
C TYR A 73 -4.90 1.31 7.38
N PHE A 74 -4.35 1.93 8.41
CA PHE A 74 -3.49 1.29 9.38
C PHE A 74 -4.15 1.30 10.74
N PHE A 75 -4.14 0.15 11.39
CA PHE A 75 -4.66 -0.03 12.74
C PHE A 75 -3.55 -0.46 13.67
N LEU A 76 -3.40 0.24 14.78
CA LEU A 76 -2.52 -0.17 15.86
C LEU A 76 -3.00 -1.54 16.34
N THR A 77 -2.14 -2.55 16.26
CA THR A 77 -2.50 -3.93 16.55
C THR A 77 -1.71 -4.40 17.76
N VAL A 78 -2.44 -4.69 18.83
CA VAL A 78 -1.90 -5.37 20.01
C VAL A 78 -2.31 -6.84 19.92
N ASP A 79 -1.33 -7.73 19.78
CA ASP A 79 -1.56 -9.13 19.44
C ASP A 79 -2.52 -9.80 20.44
N GLY A 80 -3.67 -10.26 19.93
CA GLY A 80 -4.72 -10.89 20.74
C GLY A 80 -5.53 -9.96 21.64
N GLN A 81 -5.30 -8.65 21.63
CA GLN A 81 -6.01 -7.68 22.49
C GLN A 81 -6.84 -6.65 21.70
N ASP A 82 -6.47 -6.34 20.46
CA ASP A 82 -7.26 -5.46 19.59
C ASP A 82 -8.24 -6.28 18.73
N ARG A 83 -9.48 -6.48 19.21
CA ARG A 83 -10.57 -7.15 18.45
C ARG A 83 -10.22 -8.54 17.90
N GLY A 84 -9.27 -9.24 18.51
CA GLY A 84 -8.77 -10.54 18.05
C GLY A 84 -7.87 -10.45 16.81
N MET A 85 -7.48 -9.24 16.40
CA MET A 85 -6.50 -8.99 15.35
C MET A 85 -5.13 -9.53 15.78
N LYS A 86 -4.37 -9.96 14.78
CA LYS A 86 -3.00 -10.43 14.95
C LYS A 86 -2.10 -9.66 14.03
N MET A 87 -0.83 -9.56 14.41
CA MET A 87 0.19 -9.14 13.45
C MET A 87 0.25 -10.18 12.33
N ALA A 88 -0.23 -9.80 11.15
CA ALA A 88 -0.22 -10.60 9.94
C ALA A 88 0.23 -9.72 8.78
N GLU A 89 0.86 -10.33 7.79
CA GLU A 89 1.33 -9.61 6.61
C GLU A 89 0.13 -9.10 5.77
N GLY A 90 -0.02 -7.78 5.69
CA GLY A 90 -0.85 -7.14 4.67
C GLY A 90 -0.14 -7.14 3.31
N ARG A 91 -0.88 -7.33 2.21
CA ARG A 91 -0.35 -7.23 0.85
C ARG A 91 -1.22 -6.34 -0.03
N VAL A 92 -0.59 -5.47 -0.82
CA VAL A 92 -1.28 -4.64 -1.82
C VAL A 92 -0.40 -4.44 -3.04
N MET A 93 -1.04 -4.34 -4.21
CA MET A 93 -0.39 -3.87 -5.44
C MET A 93 -0.89 -2.46 -5.78
N ILE A 94 0.02 -1.57 -6.16
CA ILE A 94 -0.28 -0.18 -6.48
C ILE A 94 0.19 0.10 -7.90
N ALA A 95 -0.77 0.39 -8.78
CA ALA A 95 -0.49 0.78 -10.15
C ALA A 95 0.08 2.20 -10.19
N LEU A 96 1.20 2.37 -10.89
CA LEU A 96 1.81 3.65 -11.21
C LEU A 96 1.75 3.89 -12.72
N LYS A 97 2.00 5.13 -13.14
CA LYS A 97 2.18 5.44 -14.56
C LYS A 97 3.46 4.76 -15.07
N GLU A 98 3.50 4.52 -16.37
CA GLU A 98 4.70 4.02 -17.04
C GLU A 98 5.93 4.89 -16.71
N GLY A 99 7.07 4.25 -16.47
CA GLY A 99 8.33 4.89 -16.05
C GLY A 99 8.38 5.33 -14.58
N GLU A 100 7.26 5.59 -13.92
CA GLU A 100 7.25 6.00 -12.50
C GLU A 100 7.63 4.86 -11.56
N VAL A 101 7.42 3.60 -11.97
CA VAL A 101 7.87 2.41 -11.22
C VAL A 101 9.39 2.41 -11.08
N ASP A 102 10.12 2.62 -12.18
CA ASP A 102 11.58 2.73 -12.20
C ASP A 102 12.09 3.91 -11.38
N VAL A 103 11.45 5.08 -11.52
CA VAL A 103 11.81 6.28 -10.75
C VAL A 103 11.68 6.03 -9.25
N LEU A 104 10.57 5.42 -8.81
CA LEU A 104 10.36 5.10 -7.41
C LEU A 104 11.36 4.05 -6.92
N TYR A 105 11.57 2.97 -7.69
CA TYR A 105 12.53 1.93 -7.36
C TYR A 105 13.93 2.51 -7.16
N GLU A 106 14.44 3.31 -8.11
CA GLU A 106 15.77 3.93 -8.03
C GLU A 106 15.91 4.85 -6.82
N LYS A 107 14.87 5.62 -6.49
CA LYS A 107 14.86 6.46 -5.28
C LYS A 107 14.97 5.60 -4.03
N LEU A 108 14.19 4.53 -3.92
CA LEU A 108 14.19 3.64 -2.76
C LEU A 108 15.50 2.86 -2.64
N LYS A 109 16.07 2.39 -3.75
CA LYS A 109 17.35 1.68 -3.76
C LYS A 109 18.49 2.55 -3.21
N ARG A 110 18.54 3.83 -3.61
CA ARG A 110 19.53 4.78 -3.07
C ARG A 110 19.39 5.03 -1.58
N LEU A 111 18.15 5.13 -1.08
CA LEU A 111 17.88 5.28 0.34
C LEU A 111 18.30 4.03 1.13
N GLU A 112 17.98 2.85 0.62
CA GLU A 112 18.37 1.57 1.22
C GLU A 112 19.89 1.41 1.30
N GLU A 113 20.61 1.70 0.21
CA GLU A 113 22.07 1.66 0.17
C GLU A 113 22.72 2.71 1.08
N GLY A 114 22.16 3.92 1.14
CA GLY A 114 22.63 4.98 2.04
C GLY A 114 22.55 4.54 3.50
N ARG A 115 21.42 3.97 3.89
CA ARG A 115 21.19 3.40 5.22
C ARG A 115 22.22 2.30 5.54
N ALA A 116 22.44 1.37 4.62
CA ALA A 116 23.43 0.29 4.79
C ALA A 116 24.88 0.80 4.96
N ARG A 117 25.20 1.98 4.42
CA ARG A 117 26.52 2.63 4.55
C ARG A 117 26.66 3.49 5.81
N GLY A 118 25.64 3.52 6.69
CA GLY A 118 25.66 4.25 7.95
C GLY A 118 25.65 5.77 7.77
N SER A 119 25.01 6.27 6.72
CA SER A 119 25.00 7.70 6.37
C SER A 119 24.11 8.54 7.31
N GLY A 120 24.39 8.58 8.62
CA GLY A 120 24.04 9.62 9.61
C GLY A 120 22.59 10.11 9.78
N GLU A 121 21.66 9.79 8.88
CA GLU A 121 20.26 10.18 8.94
C GLU A 121 19.51 9.25 9.88
N LYS A 122 18.57 9.82 10.63
CA LYS A 122 17.70 9.08 11.55
C LYS A 122 16.97 7.99 10.75
N GLU A 123 17.31 6.72 11.01
CA GLU A 123 16.68 5.59 10.33
C GLU A 123 15.16 5.60 10.55
N VAL A 124 14.41 5.73 9.48
CA VAL A 124 12.93 5.63 9.52
C VAL A 124 12.55 4.16 9.40
N GLY A 125 12.60 3.44 10.53
CA GLY A 125 12.12 2.06 10.64
C GLY A 125 12.92 1.01 9.83
N ASP A 126 12.60 -0.26 10.06
CA ASP A 126 13.20 -1.40 9.36
C ASP A 126 12.39 -1.75 8.11
N TRP A 127 12.69 -1.17 6.95
CA TRP A 127 12.02 -1.51 5.68
C TRP A 127 13.05 -1.97 4.66
N GLY A 128 12.62 -2.58 3.55
CA GLY A 128 13.54 -2.93 2.47
C GLY A 128 12.88 -3.41 1.19
N ILE A 129 13.63 -3.33 0.09
CA ILE A 129 13.25 -3.94 -1.19
C ILE A 129 13.43 -5.46 -1.03
N VAL A 130 12.36 -6.21 -1.28
CA VAL A 130 12.31 -7.67 -1.11
C VAL A 130 12.14 -8.44 -2.42
N ASP A 131 11.77 -7.73 -3.49
CA ASP A 131 11.73 -8.24 -4.86
C ASP A 131 12.20 -7.12 -5.77
N GLU A 132 13.25 -7.38 -6.55
CA GLU A 132 13.90 -6.39 -7.40
C GLU A 132 13.04 -6.04 -8.60
N ILE A 133 13.24 -4.84 -9.16
CA ILE A 133 12.49 -4.40 -10.33
C ILE A 133 12.74 -5.30 -11.54
N GLY A 134 11.67 -5.69 -12.21
CA GLY A 134 11.78 -6.45 -13.44
C GLY A 134 10.47 -6.64 -14.16
N ASP A 135 10.59 -7.03 -15.43
CA ASP A 135 9.46 -7.40 -16.26
C ASP A 135 9.00 -8.82 -15.88
N ARG A 136 7.70 -9.01 -15.84
CA ARG A 136 7.05 -10.24 -15.42
C ARG A 136 6.37 -10.93 -16.60
N PRO A 137 6.33 -12.28 -16.63
CA PRO A 137 5.69 -13.04 -17.71
C PRO A 137 4.20 -12.74 -17.91
N TRP A 138 3.54 -12.12 -16.93
CA TRP A 138 2.13 -11.72 -16.96
C TRP A 138 1.93 -10.24 -17.36
N GLY A 139 2.92 -9.60 -17.96
CA GLY A 139 2.76 -8.27 -18.57
C GLY A 139 2.93 -7.09 -17.63
N TYR A 140 3.55 -7.27 -16.45
CA TYR A 140 3.87 -6.16 -15.53
C TYR A 140 5.36 -5.87 -15.51
N ARG A 141 5.69 -4.61 -15.25
CA ARG A 141 6.98 -4.24 -14.66
C ARG A 141 6.73 -3.87 -13.21
N ASP A 142 7.32 -4.60 -12.27
CA ASP A 142 7.08 -4.37 -10.85
C ASP A 142 8.31 -4.61 -9.97
N PHE A 143 8.23 -4.12 -8.73
CA PHE A 143 9.13 -4.44 -7.62
C PHE A 143 8.33 -4.44 -6.32
N SER A 144 8.88 -5.02 -5.25
CA SER A 144 8.20 -5.07 -3.94
C SER A 144 9.05 -4.57 -2.78
N VAL A 145 8.39 -3.90 -1.84
CA VAL A 145 8.96 -3.39 -0.59
C VAL A 145 8.21 -3.99 0.59
N LYS A 146 8.94 -4.27 1.67
CA LYS A 146 8.38 -4.67 2.96
C LYS A 146 8.61 -3.56 3.99
N ASP A 147 7.56 -3.18 4.70
CA ASP A 147 7.67 -2.23 5.82
C ASP A 147 8.16 -2.92 7.10
N GLY A 148 8.43 -2.12 8.15
CA GLY A 148 8.89 -2.64 9.45
C GLY A 148 7.85 -3.43 10.23
N ASP A 149 6.60 -3.41 9.78
CA ASP A 149 5.56 -4.26 10.33
C ASP A 149 5.39 -5.59 9.60
N GLY A 150 6.05 -5.73 8.46
CA GLY A 150 6.05 -6.89 7.61
C GLY A 150 4.98 -6.86 6.52
N ASN A 151 4.31 -5.72 6.31
CA ASN A 151 3.38 -5.52 5.21
C ASN A 151 4.15 -5.36 3.90
N MET A 152 3.63 -5.94 2.82
CA MET A 152 4.23 -5.91 1.50
C MET A 152 3.45 -5.00 0.55
N LEU A 153 4.18 -4.11 -0.12
CA LEU A 153 3.67 -3.27 -1.19
C LEU A 153 4.41 -3.60 -2.46
N SER A 154 3.66 -3.94 -3.52
CA SER A 154 4.22 -4.08 -4.86
C SER A 154 3.78 -2.89 -5.70
N PHE A 155 4.72 -2.22 -6.36
CA PHE A 155 4.43 -1.12 -7.28
C PHE A 155 4.63 -1.62 -8.70
N PHE A 156 3.64 -1.41 -9.56
CA PHE A 156 3.67 -1.96 -10.91
C PHE A 156 3.13 -1.00 -11.97
N CYS A 157 3.52 -1.22 -13.22
CA CYS A 157 2.85 -0.68 -14.39
C CYS A 157 2.62 -1.82 -15.40
N PHE A 158 1.65 -1.62 -16.29
CA PHE A 158 1.42 -2.53 -17.41
C PHE A 158 2.52 -2.33 -18.45
N LEU A 159 3.00 -3.42 -19.03
CA LEU A 159 3.83 -3.40 -20.24
C LEU A 159 2.90 -3.16 -21.45
N GLU A 160 3.38 -2.46 -22.47
CA GLU A 160 2.59 -2.13 -23.67
C GLU A 160 1.97 -3.38 -24.34
N ASP A 161 2.65 -4.54 -24.29
CA ASP A 161 2.16 -5.81 -24.83
C ASP A 161 1.13 -6.53 -23.94
N GLY A 162 0.87 -6.02 -22.73
CA GLY A 162 -0.07 -6.60 -21.76
C GLY A 162 -1.53 -6.19 -21.98
N GLU A 163 -1.82 -5.26 -22.90
CA GLU A 163 -3.18 -4.81 -23.25
C GLU A 163 -3.82 -5.64 -24.40
N GLU A 164 -3.08 -6.53 -25.08
CA GLU A 164 -3.52 -7.11 -26.36
C GLU A 164 -4.35 -8.42 -26.32
N GLU A 165 -4.85 -8.88 -25.17
CA GLU A 165 -5.77 -10.07 -25.15
C GLU A 165 -7.25 -9.77 -24.84
N GLU A 166 -7.67 -8.51 -24.71
CA GLU A 166 -9.09 -8.17 -24.49
C GLU A 166 -9.74 -7.36 -25.63
N LYS A 167 -9.31 -7.61 -26.87
CA LYS A 167 -10.05 -7.19 -28.07
C LYS A 167 -10.07 -8.29 -29.12
N THR A 168 -11.00 -9.25 -28.99
CA THR A 168 -11.75 -9.88 -30.11
C THR A 168 -12.55 -11.10 -29.66
N VAL A 169 -13.63 -10.91 -28.88
CA VAL A 169 -14.80 -11.82 -28.95
C VAL A 169 -16.09 -11.01 -28.83
N ALA A 170 -16.32 -10.12 -29.80
CA ALA A 170 -17.62 -9.53 -30.05
C ALA A 170 -17.72 -9.22 -31.54
N ASP A 171 -17.94 -10.29 -32.32
CA ASP A 171 -18.76 -10.34 -33.54
C ASP A 171 -18.34 -11.56 -34.38
N ALA A 172 -19.03 -12.68 -34.14
CA ALA A 172 -19.16 -13.81 -35.07
C ALA A 172 -20.53 -14.46 -34.86
#